data_AF-A0A6V7LE02-F1
#
_entry.id   AF-A0A6V7LE02-F1
#
_cell.length_a   1.000
_cell.length_b   1.000
_cell.length_c   1.000
_cell.angle_alpha   90.00
_cell.angle_beta   90.00
_cell.angle_gamma   90.00
#
_symmetry.space_group_name_H-M   'P 1'
#
loop_
_entity.id
_entity.type
_entity.pdbx_description
1 polymer ?
#
loop_
_entity_poly.entity_id
_entity_poly.type
_entity_poly.pdbx_seq_one_letter_code
_entity_poly.pdbx_strand_id
1 'polypeptide(L)'
;AFLVPYLLMLFLCGIPLFFMESCMGQFGGTGCITMFRMSPIFKGAGFAIVIVNLICTMYYNVIISYPLMFLWMSFRSKLPWEDCDNPWNTPSCIK
;
A
#
# COMPACT_ATOMS: atom_id res chain seq x y z
N ALA A 1 -4.69 -10.50 22.98
CA ALA A 1 -4.62 -11.82 22.34
C ALA A 1 -4.62 -11.78 20.79
N PHE A 2 -4.25 -10.66 20.13
CA PHE A 2 -4.17 -10.57 18.65
C PHE A 2 -2.86 -11.15 18.07
N LEU A 3 -1.77 -11.07 18.82
CA LEU A 3 -0.45 -11.47 18.33
C LEU A 3 -0.35 -12.98 18.02
N VAL A 4 -1.02 -13.82 18.81
CA VAL A 4 -1.00 -15.29 18.61
C VAL A 4 -1.59 -15.69 17.25
N PRO A 5 -2.84 -15.32 16.90
CA PRO A 5 -3.38 -15.62 15.57
C PRO A 5 -2.63 -14.91 14.45
N TYR A 6 -2.12 -13.69 14.67
CA TYR A 6 -1.30 -12.97 13.68
C TYR A 6 -0.04 -13.74 13.31
N LEU A 7 0.74 -14.19 14.31
CA LEU A 7 1.98 -14.93 14.06
C LEU A 7 1.72 -16.28 13.39
N LEU A 8 0.66 -16.99 13.78
CA LEU A 8 0.27 -18.25 13.12
C LEU A 8 -0.03 -18.04 11.63
N MET A 9 -0.85 -17.05 11.28
CA MET A 9 -1.17 -16.74 9.88
C MET A 9 0.06 -16.23 9.10
N LEU A 10 0.95 -15.49 9.75
CA LEU A 10 2.19 -15.02 9.15
C LEU A 10 3.11 -16.18 8.76
N PHE A 11 3.38 -17.11 9.68
CA PHE A 11 4.30 -18.23 9.42
C PHE A 11 3.71 -19.30 8.51
N LEU A 12 2.41 -19.57 8.58
CA LEU A 12 1.77 -20.63 7.80
C LEU A 12 1.30 -20.18 6.41
N CYS A 13 0.95 -18.91 6.23
CA CYS A 13 0.41 -18.40 4.96
C CYS A 13 1.23 -17.25 4.39
N GLY A 14 1.49 -16.20 5.18
CA GLY A 14 2.15 -14.99 4.70
C GLY A 14 3.55 -15.25 4.14
N ILE A 15 4.43 -15.84 4.95
CA ILE A 15 5.83 -16.13 4.58
C ILE A 15 5.90 -17.13 3.42
N PRO A 16 5.18 -18.28 3.44
CA PRO A 16 5.22 -19.23 2.33
C PRO A 16 4.75 -18.64 1.00
N LEU A 17 3.67 -17.83 0.99
CA LEU A 17 3.16 -17.20 -0.24
C LEU A 17 4.14 -16.15 -0.79
N PHE A 18 4.69 -15.30 0.09
CA PHE A 18 5.68 -14.30 -0.31
C PHE A 18 6.96 -14.96 -0.87
N PHE A 19 7.41 -16.05 -0.23
CA PHE A 19 8.56 -16.81 -0.70
C PHE A 19 8.29 -17.45 -2.06
N MET A 20 7.11 -18.06 -2.25
CA MET A 20 6.70 -18.66 -3.52
C MET A 20 6.72 -17.62 -4.65
N GLU A 21 6.09 -16.47 -4.46
CA GLU A 21 6.07 -15.38 -5.46
C GLU A 21 7.48 -14.86 -5.76
N SER A 22 8.29 -14.68 -4.73
CA SER A 22 9.68 -14.23 -4.88
C SER A 22 10.54 -15.22 -5.66
N CYS A 23 10.42 -16.52 -5.39
CA CYS A 23 11.12 -17.56 -6.13
C CYS A 23 10.63 -17.64 -7.57
N MET A 24 9.32 -17.60 -7.80
CA MET A 24 8.75 -17.59 -9.15
C MET A 24 9.24 -16.38 -9.95
N GLY A 25 9.34 -15.20 -9.34
CA GLY A 25 9.88 -13.98 -9.95
C GLY A 25 11.35 -14.13 -10.33
N GLN A 26 12.17 -14.62 -9.40
CA GLN A 26 13.61 -14.80 -9.61
C GLN A 26 13.92 -15.86 -10.67
N PHE A 27 13.34 -17.06 -10.57
CA PHE A 27 13.59 -18.14 -11.54
C PHE A 27 12.89 -17.91 -12.87
N GLY A 28 11.74 -17.25 -12.87
CA GLY A 28 10.98 -16.96 -14.08
C GLY A 28 11.61 -15.88 -14.95
N GLY A 29 12.41 -14.97 -14.37
CA GLY A 29 13.09 -13.88 -15.09
C GLY A 29 12.17 -13.03 -15.97
N THR A 30 10.88 -13.05 -15.68
CA THR A 30 9.80 -12.54 -16.53
C THR A 30 8.78 -11.81 -15.68
N GLY A 31 8.01 -10.90 -16.29
CA GLY A 31 6.97 -10.15 -15.59
C GLY A 31 5.77 -11.00 -15.17
N CYS A 32 4.88 -10.42 -14.36
CA CYS A 32 3.75 -11.11 -13.72
C CYS A 32 2.81 -11.85 -14.69
N ILE A 33 2.61 -11.33 -15.92
CA ILE A 33 1.77 -11.99 -16.93
C ILE A 33 2.52 -13.16 -17.60
N THR A 34 3.80 -12.96 -17.92
CA THR A 34 4.62 -13.94 -18.64
C THR A 34 5.12 -15.07 -17.74
N MET A 35 5.17 -14.87 -16.43
CA MET A 35 5.46 -15.89 -15.42
C MET A 35 4.51 -17.09 -15.52
N PHE A 36 3.22 -16.85 -15.77
CA PHE A 36 2.22 -17.93 -15.91
C PHE A 36 2.30 -18.70 -17.24
N ARG A 37 3.36 -18.53 -18.04
CA ARG A 37 3.68 -19.46 -19.15
C ARG A 37 3.92 -20.89 -18.66
N MET A 38 4.36 -21.06 -17.40
CA MET A 38 4.52 -22.37 -16.77
C MET A 38 3.19 -23.13 -16.62
N SER A 39 2.08 -22.41 -16.41
CA SER A 39 0.73 -22.98 -16.35
C SER A 39 -0.28 -22.03 -17.02
N PRO A 40 -0.58 -22.24 -18.32
CA PRO A 40 -1.44 -21.34 -19.10
C PRO A 40 -2.85 -21.15 -18.53
N ILE A 41 -3.35 -22.11 -17.75
CA ILE A 41 -4.66 -22.03 -17.07
C ILE A 41 -4.70 -20.80 -16.13
N PHE A 42 -3.57 -20.46 -15.50
CA PHE A 42 -3.48 -19.33 -14.57
C PHE A 42 -3.07 -18.01 -15.22
N LYS A 43 -3.01 -17.92 -16.55
CA LYS A 43 -2.64 -16.67 -17.25
C LYS A 43 -3.53 -15.48 -16.87
N GLY A 44 -4.80 -15.72 -16.54
CA GLY A 44 -5.72 -14.70 -16.03
C GLY A 44 -5.29 -14.06 -14.71
N ALA A 45 -4.62 -14.82 -13.83
CA ALA A 45 -4.11 -14.30 -12.56
C ALA A 45 -3.05 -13.20 -12.77
N GLY A 46 -2.19 -13.36 -13.77
CA GLY A 46 -1.19 -12.34 -14.13
C GLY A 46 -1.83 -11.01 -14.56
N PHE A 47 -2.93 -11.06 -15.32
CA PHE A 47 -3.67 -9.83 -15.69
C PHE A 47 -4.39 -9.22 -14.48
N ALA A 48 -4.98 -10.05 -13.62
CA ALA A 48 -5.62 -9.59 -12.39
C ALA A 48 -4.63 -8.84 -11.48
N ILE A 49 -3.41 -9.36 -11.32
CA ILE A 49 -2.34 -8.70 -10.55
C ILE A 49 -2.04 -7.30 -11.11
N VAL A 50 -1.95 -7.15 -12.44
CA VAL A 50 -1.66 -5.85 -13.07
C VAL A 50 -2.82 -4.87 -12.87
N ILE A 51 -4.07 -5.31 -13.04
CA ILE A 51 -5.25 -4.47 -12.84
C ILE A 51 -5.37 -4.01 -11.38
N VAL A 52 -5.17 -4.92 -10.43
CA VAL A 52 -5.19 -4.59 -9.00
C VAL A 52 -4.09 -3.57 -8.67
N ASN A 53 -2.87 -3.77 -9.18
CA ASN A 53 -1.78 -2.81 -9.00
C ASN A 53 -2.08 -1.44 -9.60
N LEU A 54 -2.74 -1.38 -10.76
CA LEU A 54 -3.16 -0.12 -11.37
C LEU A 54 -4.14 0.64 -10.47
N ILE A 55 -5.18 -0.04 -9.98
CA ILE A 55 -6.17 0.54 -9.08
C ILE A 55 -5.50 1.00 -7.77
N CYS A 56 -4.66 0.15 -7.18
CA CYS A 56 -3.88 0.47 -5.99
C CYS A 56 -3.03 1.73 -6.18
N THR A 57 -2.30 1.81 -7.28
CA THR A 57 -1.44 2.96 -7.58
C THR A 57 -2.24 4.25 -7.70
N MET A 58 -3.44 4.21 -8.31
CA MET A 58 -4.27 5.42 -8.47
C MET A 58 -4.66 6.04 -7.13
N TYR A 59 -5.14 5.26 -6.16
CA TYR A 59 -5.56 5.82 -4.86
C TYR A 59 -4.39 6.00 -3.88
N TYR A 60 -3.38 5.13 -3.89
CA TYR A 60 -2.25 5.23 -2.95
C TYR A 60 -1.41 6.48 -3.18
N ASN A 61 -1.30 6.98 -4.41
CA ASN A 61 -0.60 8.23 -4.67
C ASN A 61 -1.23 9.43 -3.92
N VAL A 62 -2.55 9.44 -3.77
CA VAL A 62 -3.26 10.46 -2.97
C VAL A 62 -2.95 10.28 -1.48
N ILE A 63 -2.91 9.04 -0.99
CA ILE A 63 -2.55 8.76 0.41
C ILE A 63 -1.13 9.25 0.71
N ILE A 64 -0.17 9.04 -0.21
CA ILE A 64 1.23 9.46 -0.06
C ILE A 64 1.38 10.99 -0.18
N SER A 65 0.50 11.69 -0.90
CA SER A 65 0.59 13.14 -1.03
C SER A 65 0.27 13.87 0.29
N TYR A 66 -0.60 13.31 1.14
CA TYR A 66 -0.91 13.90 2.46
C TYR A 66 0.33 14.05 3.35
N PRO A 67 1.09 13.01 3.72
CA PRO A 67 2.24 13.16 4.59
C PRO A 67 3.32 14.06 3.97
N LEU A 68 3.48 14.09 2.65
CA LEU A 68 4.38 15.04 1.98
C LEU A 68 3.92 16.50 2.17
N MET A 69 2.62 16.75 2.04
CA MET A 69 2.02 18.06 2.31
C MET A 69 2.16 18.45 3.78
N PHE A 70 1.85 17.55 4.72
CA PHE A 70 2.01 17.77 6.16
C PHE A 70 3.48 18.00 6.53
N LEU A 71 4.42 17.25 5.94
CA LEU A 71 5.86 17.45 6.11
C LEU A 71 6.28 18.85 5.65
N TRP A 72 5.87 19.25 4.45
CA TRP A 72 6.16 20.58 3.92
C TRP A 72 5.62 21.69 4.84
N MET A 73 4.39 21.53 5.34
CA MET A 73 3.78 22.49 6.27
C MET A 73 4.42 22.50 7.66
N SER A 74 5.16 21.45 8.03
CA SER A 74 5.86 21.35 9.31
C SER A 74 7.15 22.18 9.36
N PHE A 75 7.64 22.71 8.23
CA PHE A 75 8.78 23.63 8.21
C PHE A 75 8.42 25.09 8.53
N ARG A 76 7.21 25.36 9.01
CA ARG A 76 6.75 26.67 9.47
C ARG A 76 6.94 26.80 10.98
N SER A 77 7.18 28.01 11.48
CA SER A 77 7.32 28.27 12.92
C SER A 77 6.03 28.03 13.71
N LYS A 78 4.88 28.36 13.13
CA LYS A 78 3.54 28.07 13.64
C LYS A 78 2.87 27.03 12.75
N LEU A 79 2.42 25.93 13.35
CA LEU A 79 1.82 24.82 12.59
C LEU A 79 0.38 25.19 12.21
N PRO A 80 -0.07 24.90 10.96
CA PRO A 80 -1.40 25.31 10.52
C PRO A 80 -2.55 24.59 11.23
N TRP A 81 -2.27 23.48 11.93
CA TRP A 81 -3.24 22.73 12.75
C TRP A 81 -3.09 22.97 14.26
N GLU A 82 -2.29 23.96 14.67
CA GLU A 82 -2.06 24.28 16.10
C GLU A 82 -3.22 25.09 16.72
N ASP A 83 -3.90 25.91 15.93
CA ASP A 83 -4.90 26.87 16.41
C ASP A 83 -6.19 26.87 15.59
N CYS A 84 -7.25 27.35 16.22
CA CYS A 84 -8.55 27.58 15.59
C CYS A 84 -8.67 28.95 14.85
N ASP A 85 -7.58 29.72 14.72
CA ASP A 85 -7.56 31.04 14.05
C ASP A 85 -7.09 30.94 12.58
N ASN A 86 -7.82 30.16 11.77
CA ASN A 86 -7.54 29.97 10.35
C ASN A 86 -8.81 30.17 9.50
N PRO A 87 -8.71 30.58 8.22
CA PRO A 87 -9.87 30.84 7.38
C PRO A 87 -10.71 29.59 7.05
N TRP A 88 -10.17 28.38 7.22
CA TRP A 88 -10.89 27.12 7.00
C TRP A 88 -11.61 26.60 8.26
N ASN A 89 -11.48 27.27 9.40
CA ASN A 89 -12.09 26.82 10.65
C ASN A 89 -13.56 27.20 10.76
N THR A 90 -14.31 26.42 11.54
CA THR A 90 -15.74 26.64 11.83
C THR A 90 -15.93 27.12 13.28
N PRO A 91 -17.10 27.69 13.64
CA PRO A 91 -17.37 28.12 15.01
C PRO A 91 -17.29 27.01 16.07
N SER A 92 -17.34 25.74 15.63
CA SER A 92 -17.24 24.56 16.49
C SER A 92 -15.80 24.05 16.64
N CYS A 93 -14.79 24.77 16.15
CA CYS A 93 -13.39 24.38 16.30
C CYS A 93 -12.98 24.39 17.77
N ILE A 94 -12.45 23.27 18.24
CA ILE A 94 -11.92 23.11 19.60
C ILE A 94 -10.41 22.97 19.46
N LYS A 95 -9.69 23.74 20.27
CA LYS A 95 -8.24 23.68 20.39
C LYS A 95 -7.82 22.56 21.33
#